data_AF-A0A7G5YWW3-F1
#
_entry.id   AF-A0A7G5YWW3-F1
#
_cell.length_a   1.000
_cell.length_b   1.000
_cell.length_c   1.000
_cell.angle_alpha   90.00
_cell.angle_beta   90.00
_cell.angle_gamma   90.00
#
_symmetry.space_group_name_H-M   'P 1'
#
loop_
_entity.id
_entity.type
_entity.pdbx_description
1 polymer ?
#
loop_
_entity_poly.entity_id
_entity_poly.type
_entity_poly.pdbx_seq_one_letter_code
_entity_poly.pdbx_strand_id
1 'polypeptide(L)'
;MTSVTLCSDDELQELMAAMQSDDRDELQRADRLIDAYPADPRLHFLRGSVLASIGRPIEALPSLKQAVALAPDFAIARFQLGFFQLSSGEAVDALTTWGPIALLPEGHYLRFFVGGLTHLIRDEFDEAIARFNEGIAVNEENPALNGDMQLIIRQIGDVQNAVASDAEAAEGGDTASATSFLLDQFSGQKRPN
;
A
#
# COMPACT_ATOMS: atom_id res chain seq x y z
N MET A 1 1.85 -35.29 -5.81
CA MET A 1 1.27 -33.93 -5.70
C MET A 1 0.65 -33.85 -4.32
N THR A 2 1.33 -33.22 -3.37
CA THR A 2 0.77 -32.98 -2.03
C THR A 2 -0.36 -31.97 -2.22
N SER A 3 -1.59 -32.35 -1.89
CA SER A 3 -2.72 -31.42 -1.93
C SER A 3 -2.40 -30.28 -0.97
N VAL A 4 -2.27 -29.06 -1.49
CA VAL A 4 -2.12 -27.88 -0.64
C VAL A 4 -3.46 -27.68 0.04
N THR A 5 -3.50 -27.86 1.36
CA THR A 5 -4.69 -27.55 2.16
C THR A 5 -4.74 -26.05 2.36
N LEU A 6 -5.78 -25.41 1.85
CA LEU A 6 -6.05 -23.98 2.03
C LEU A 6 -7.07 -23.78 3.15
N CYS A 7 -7.02 -22.60 3.76
CA CYS A 7 -7.99 -22.15 4.74
C CYS A 7 -9.39 -22.09 4.09
N SER A 8 -10.44 -22.42 4.85
CA SER A 8 -11.80 -22.28 4.32
C SER A 8 -12.19 -20.80 4.19
N ASP A 9 -13.13 -20.50 3.29
CA ASP A 9 -13.62 -19.14 3.11
C ASP A 9 -14.37 -18.64 4.36
N ASP A 10 -15.02 -19.53 5.11
CA ASP A 10 -15.67 -19.20 6.39
C ASP A 10 -14.64 -18.73 7.43
N GLU A 11 -13.53 -19.47 7.62
CA GLU A 11 -12.45 -19.08 8.54
C GLU A 11 -11.80 -17.74 8.15
N LEU A 12 -11.68 -17.47 6.84
CA LEU A 12 -11.18 -16.20 6.33
C LEU A 12 -12.16 -15.05 6.59
N GLN A 13 -13.45 -15.27 6.36
CA GLN A 13 -14.48 -14.28 6.64
C GLN A 13 -14.52 -13.94 8.13
N GLU A 14 -14.39 -14.92 9.02
CA GLU A 14 -14.34 -14.68 10.45
C GLU A 14 -13.10 -13.88 10.87
N LEU A 15 -11.94 -14.13 10.26
CA LEU A 15 -10.73 -13.33 10.49
C LEU A 15 -10.92 -11.88 10.00
N MET A 16 -11.45 -11.70 8.78
CA MET A 16 -11.72 -10.38 8.22
C MET A 16 -12.77 -9.59 9.01
N ALA A 17 -13.77 -10.27 9.58
CA ALA A 17 -14.75 -9.64 10.46
C ALA A 17 -14.10 -9.18 11.78
N ALA A 18 -13.19 -9.98 12.34
CA ALA A 18 -12.46 -9.60 13.56
C ALA A 18 -11.67 -8.29 13.37
N MET A 19 -11.04 -8.12 12.19
CA MET A 19 -10.31 -6.90 11.79
C MET A 19 -11.18 -5.64 11.75
N GLN A 20 -12.49 -5.79 11.61
CA GLN A 20 -13.43 -4.65 11.60
C GLN A 20 -13.96 -4.33 13.00
N SER A 21 -13.78 -5.23 13.96
CA SER A 21 -14.35 -5.13 15.31
C SER A 21 -13.37 -4.62 16.37
N ASP A 22 -12.19 -4.11 15.97
CA ASP A 22 -11.13 -3.65 16.89
C ASP A 22 -10.75 -4.74 17.91
N ASP A 23 -10.79 -5.99 17.45
CA ASP A 23 -10.55 -7.16 18.29
C ASP A 23 -9.06 -7.21 18.63
N ARG A 24 -8.72 -7.48 19.89
CA ARG A 24 -7.33 -7.46 20.34
C ARG A 24 -6.58 -8.75 19.97
N ASP A 25 -7.32 -9.78 19.55
CA ASP A 25 -6.80 -11.13 19.33
C ASP A 25 -6.68 -11.50 17.83
N GLU A 26 -6.94 -10.58 16.90
CA GLU A 26 -6.92 -10.85 15.45
C GLU A 26 -5.57 -11.38 14.96
N LEU A 27 -4.46 -10.83 15.46
CA LEU A 27 -3.12 -11.31 15.11
C LEU A 27 -2.91 -12.75 15.57
N GLN A 28 -3.35 -13.09 16.78
CA GLN A 28 -3.26 -14.46 17.31
C GLN A 28 -4.16 -15.42 16.53
N ARG A 29 -5.32 -14.96 16.04
CA ARG A 29 -6.19 -15.74 15.16
C ARG A 29 -5.53 -16.00 13.80
N ALA A 30 -4.94 -14.97 13.20
CA ALA A 30 -4.18 -15.12 11.96
C ALA A 30 -3.01 -16.10 12.11
N ASP A 31 -2.24 -15.99 13.21
CA ASP A 31 -1.12 -16.90 13.50
C ASP A 31 -1.58 -18.36 13.62
N ARG A 32 -2.68 -18.63 14.34
CA ARG A 32 -3.25 -19.99 14.45
C ARG A 32 -3.69 -20.57 13.11
N LEU A 33 -4.30 -19.76 12.26
CA LEU A 33 -4.70 -20.20 10.92
C LEU A 33 -3.48 -20.46 10.03
N ILE A 34 -2.42 -19.66 10.15
CA ILE A 34 -1.17 -19.89 9.41
C ILE A 34 -0.49 -21.18 9.86
N ASP A 35 -0.51 -21.50 11.15
CA ASP A 35 0.02 -22.78 11.66
C ASP A 35 -0.72 -23.98 11.05
N ALA A 36 -2.04 -23.85 10.84
CA ALA A 36 -2.87 -24.89 10.21
C ALA A 36 -2.74 -24.93 8.68
N TYR A 37 -2.59 -23.76 8.04
CA TYR A 37 -2.61 -23.59 6.58
C TYR A 37 -1.42 -22.72 6.10
N PRO A 38 -0.17 -23.16 6.30
CA PRO A 38 1.02 -22.30 6.10
C PRO A 38 1.27 -21.90 4.64
N ALA A 39 0.64 -22.59 3.69
CA ALA A 39 0.76 -22.34 2.27
C ALA A 39 -0.38 -21.47 1.70
N ASP A 40 -1.32 -21.00 2.54
CA ASP A 40 -2.39 -20.11 2.08
C ASP A 40 -1.90 -18.65 2.00
N PRO A 41 -1.74 -18.08 0.78
CA PRO A 41 -1.25 -16.71 0.62
C PRO A 41 -2.18 -15.66 1.25
N ARG A 42 -3.48 -15.96 1.35
CA ARG A 42 -4.50 -15.04 1.90
C ARG A 42 -4.26 -14.77 3.37
N LEU A 43 -3.87 -15.79 4.12
CA LEU A 43 -3.58 -15.66 5.55
C LEU A 43 -2.32 -14.82 5.83
N HIS A 44 -1.26 -15.02 5.05
CA HIS A 44 -0.05 -14.20 5.15
C HIS A 44 -0.31 -12.73 4.80
N PHE A 45 -1.18 -12.49 3.80
CA PHE A 45 -1.64 -11.14 3.47
C PHE A 45 -2.43 -10.53 4.64
N LEU A 46 -3.45 -11.22 5.16
CA LEU A 46 -4.29 -10.73 6.26
C LEU A 46 -3.45 -10.46 7.52
N ARG A 47 -2.51 -11.34 7.87
CA ARG A 47 -1.56 -11.11 8.97
C ARG A 47 -0.74 -9.84 8.74
N GLY A 48 -0.24 -9.63 7.53
CA GLY A 48 0.47 -8.41 7.14
C GLY A 48 -0.40 -7.15 7.33
N SER A 49 -1.67 -7.21 6.90
CA SER A 49 -2.62 -6.10 7.07
C SER A 49 -2.97 -5.84 8.54
N VAL A 50 -3.13 -6.87 9.37
CA VAL A 50 -3.33 -6.72 10.83
C VAL A 50 -2.11 -6.06 11.48
N LEU A 51 -0.90 -6.49 11.12
CA LEU A 51 0.34 -5.89 11.66
C LEU A 51 0.49 -4.43 11.24
N ALA A 52 0.09 -4.10 10.01
CA ALA A 52 0.05 -2.72 9.54
C ALA A 52 -0.93 -1.86 10.35
N SER A 53 -2.16 -2.33 10.58
CA SER A 53 -3.19 -1.56 11.30
C SER A 53 -2.84 -1.29 12.76
N ILE A 54 -2.15 -2.22 13.43
CA ILE A 54 -1.71 -2.06 14.82
C ILE A 54 -0.35 -1.35 14.96
N GLY A 55 0.15 -0.72 13.89
CA GLY A 55 1.38 0.08 13.94
C GLY A 55 2.67 -0.73 14.05
N ARG A 56 2.68 -1.98 13.55
CA ARG A 56 3.84 -2.88 13.51
C ARG A 56 4.30 -3.16 12.06
N PRO A 57 4.61 -2.13 11.25
CA PRO A 57 4.87 -2.27 9.82
C PRO A 57 6.13 -3.09 9.49
N ILE A 58 7.15 -3.04 10.36
CA ILE A 58 8.39 -3.82 10.20
C ILE A 58 8.07 -5.33 10.21
N GLU A 59 7.09 -5.75 11.01
CA GLU A 59 6.69 -7.16 11.13
C GLU A 59 5.68 -7.57 10.06
N ALA A 60 4.98 -6.60 9.45
CA ALA A 60 4.08 -6.85 8.32
C ALA A 60 4.84 -7.29 7.06
N LEU A 61 6.02 -6.71 6.81
CA LEU A 61 6.83 -6.93 5.61
C LEU A 61 7.12 -8.42 5.32
N PRO A 62 7.63 -9.23 6.27
CA PRO A 62 7.82 -10.67 6.03
C PRO A 62 6.55 -11.40 5.62
N SER A 63 5.40 -11.05 6.21
CA SER A 63 4.11 -11.68 5.92
C SER A 63 3.65 -11.35 4.49
N LEU A 64 3.75 -10.07 4.09
CA LEU A 64 3.43 -9.65 2.73
C LEU A 64 4.36 -10.27 1.69
N LYS A 65 5.67 -10.37 1.97
CA LYS A 65 6.64 -11.07 1.12
C LYS A 65 6.27 -12.55 0.94
N GLN A 66 5.85 -13.22 2.02
CA GLN A 66 5.42 -14.61 1.95
C GLN A 66 4.14 -14.79 1.12
N ALA A 67 3.15 -13.89 1.27
CA ALA A 67 1.94 -13.90 0.45
C ALA A 67 2.26 -13.77 -1.05
N VAL A 68 3.15 -12.83 -1.41
CA VAL A 68 3.59 -12.60 -2.79
C VAL A 68 4.41 -13.77 -3.35
N ALA A 69 5.20 -14.44 -2.50
CA ALA A 69 5.97 -15.62 -2.89
C ALA A 69 5.08 -16.85 -3.14
N LEU A 70 4.05 -17.06 -2.32
CA LEU A 70 3.08 -18.14 -2.45
C LEU A 70 2.13 -17.92 -3.64
N ALA A 71 1.74 -16.67 -3.90
CA ALA A 71 0.88 -16.30 -5.02
C ALA A 71 1.47 -15.13 -5.83
N PRO A 72 2.26 -15.44 -6.88
CA PRO A 72 2.88 -14.43 -7.74
C PRO A 72 1.92 -13.59 -8.61
N ASP A 73 0.62 -13.81 -8.51
CA ASP A 73 -0.45 -13.06 -9.16
C ASP A 73 -1.36 -12.34 -8.16
N PHE A 74 -1.10 -12.45 -6.85
CA PHE A 74 -1.93 -11.82 -5.83
C PHE A 74 -1.72 -10.30 -5.79
N ALA A 75 -2.49 -9.59 -6.60
CA ALA A 75 -2.30 -8.18 -6.90
C ALA A 75 -2.39 -7.28 -5.66
N ILE A 76 -3.34 -7.52 -4.77
CA ILE A 76 -3.51 -6.70 -3.56
C ILE A 76 -2.35 -6.87 -2.57
N ALA A 77 -1.79 -8.09 -2.45
CA ALA A 77 -0.62 -8.34 -1.62
C ALA A 77 0.65 -7.67 -2.19
N ARG A 78 0.81 -7.69 -3.53
CA ARG A 78 1.87 -6.92 -4.21
C ARG A 78 1.71 -5.43 -4.00
N PHE A 79 0.47 -4.93 -4.11
CA PHE A 79 0.18 -3.53 -3.92
C PHE A 79 0.65 -3.08 -2.53
N GLN A 80 0.21 -3.78 -1.47
CA GLN A 80 0.61 -3.45 -0.10
C GLN A 80 2.13 -3.62 0.14
N LEU A 81 2.76 -4.66 -0.40
CA LEU A 81 4.22 -4.82 -0.28
C LEU A 81 4.97 -3.64 -0.91
N GLY A 82 4.62 -3.25 -2.14
CA GLY A 82 5.25 -2.12 -2.80
C GLY A 82 4.95 -0.79 -2.10
N PHE A 83 3.76 -0.64 -1.52
CA PHE A 83 3.42 0.56 -0.74
C PHE A 83 4.30 0.68 0.50
N PHE A 84 4.52 -0.44 1.21
CA PHE A 84 5.44 -0.47 2.34
C PHE A 84 6.88 -0.15 1.93
N GLN A 85 7.37 -0.73 0.83
CA GLN A 85 8.69 -0.43 0.28
C GLN A 85 8.83 1.07 -0.03
N LEU A 86 7.84 1.65 -0.71
CA LEU A 86 7.83 3.07 -1.02
C LEU A 86 7.85 3.94 0.26
N SER A 87 7.00 3.63 1.24
CA SER A 87 6.99 4.34 2.53
C SER A 87 8.29 4.18 3.33
N SER A 88 9.09 3.16 3.04
CA SER A 88 10.41 2.94 3.66
C SER A 88 11.55 3.59 2.85
N GLY A 89 11.24 4.35 1.79
CA GLY A 89 12.22 4.97 0.90
C GLY A 89 12.77 4.04 -0.20
N GLU A 90 12.29 2.80 -0.29
CA GLU A 90 12.73 1.78 -1.25
C GLU A 90 11.94 1.89 -2.58
N ALA A 91 11.96 3.06 -3.22
CA ALA A 91 11.14 3.34 -4.40
C ALA A 91 11.42 2.40 -5.60
N VAL A 92 12.67 2.00 -5.81
CA VAL A 92 13.06 1.06 -6.89
C VAL A 92 12.46 -0.33 -6.67
N ASP A 93 12.46 -0.79 -5.42
CA ASP A 93 11.89 -2.09 -5.07
C ASP A 93 10.37 -2.06 -5.18
N ALA A 94 9.73 -0.95 -4.78
CA ALA A 94 8.30 -0.75 -4.97
C ALA A 94 7.88 -0.84 -6.44
N LEU A 95 8.58 -0.12 -7.34
CA LEU A 95 8.33 -0.17 -8.79
C LEU A 95 8.51 -1.58 -9.36
N THR A 96 9.51 -2.32 -8.87
CA THR A 96 9.74 -3.71 -9.27
C THR A 96 8.60 -4.62 -8.80
N THR A 97 8.21 -4.51 -7.53
CA THR A 97 7.11 -5.29 -6.92
C THR A 97 5.77 -5.02 -7.62
N TRP A 98 5.52 -3.77 -8.01
CA TRP A 98 4.29 -3.36 -8.69
C TRP A 98 4.25 -3.63 -10.20
N GLY A 99 5.39 -3.95 -10.83
CA GLY A 99 5.46 -4.22 -12.28
C GLY A 99 4.33 -5.11 -12.81
N PRO A 100 3.99 -6.25 -12.16
CA PRO A 100 2.87 -7.09 -12.58
C PRO A 100 1.48 -6.43 -12.47
N ILE A 101 1.27 -5.51 -11.53
CA ILE A 101 -0.01 -4.79 -11.38
C ILE A 101 -0.28 -3.89 -12.58
N ALA A 102 0.76 -3.33 -13.19
CA ALA A 102 0.63 -2.52 -14.41
C ALA A 102 0.09 -3.32 -15.61
N LEU A 103 0.13 -4.66 -15.54
CA LEU A 103 -0.37 -5.57 -16.58
C LEU A 103 -1.83 -6.02 -16.34
N LEU A 104 -2.47 -5.61 -15.23
CA LEU A 104 -3.89 -5.86 -15.00
C LEU A 104 -4.75 -5.17 -16.08
N PRO A 105 -6.03 -5.59 -16.24
CA PRO A 105 -6.95 -4.97 -17.19
C PRO A 105 -6.99 -3.43 -17.09
N GLU A 106 -7.22 -2.75 -18.20
CA GLU A 106 -7.12 -1.29 -18.31
C GLU A 106 -8.08 -0.53 -17.36
N GLY A 107 -9.19 -1.16 -16.95
CA GLY A 107 -10.13 -0.61 -15.96
C GLY A 107 -9.89 -1.06 -14.51
N HIS A 108 -8.80 -1.78 -14.22
CA HIS A 108 -8.57 -2.30 -12.87
C HIS A 108 -8.07 -1.19 -11.93
N TYR A 109 -8.74 -0.98 -10.80
CA TYR A 109 -8.42 0.11 -9.88
C TYR A 109 -6.96 0.10 -9.36
N LEU A 110 -6.41 -1.07 -9.01
CA LEU A 110 -4.99 -1.18 -8.61
C LEU A 110 -3.99 -0.69 -9.67
N ARG A 111 -4.33 -0.82 -10.96
CA ARG A 111 -3.48 -0.32 -12.05
C ARG A 111 -3.45 1.21 -12.04
N PHE A 112 -4.59 1.86 -11.82
CA PHE A 112 -4.66 3.31 -11.63
C PHE A 112 -3.93 3.77 -10.37
N PHE A 113 -4.11 3.06 -9.24
CA PHE A 113 -3.42 3.40 -7.99
C PHE A 113 -1.89 3.33 -8.19
N VAL A 114 -1.36 2.21 -8.67
CA VAL A 114 0.08 2.07 -8.95
C VAL A 114 0.57 3.09 -9.97
N GLY A 115 -0.24 3.39 -10.99
CA GLY A 115 0.05 4.45 -11.95
C GLY A 115 0.23 5.80 -11.27
N GLY A 116 -0.70 6.18 -10.37
CA GLY A 116 -0.62 7.42 -9.60
C GLY A 116 0.60 7.47 -8.69
N LEU A 117 0.92 6.38 -7.98
CA LEU A 117 2.13 6.28 -7.15
C LEU A 117 3.42 6.34 -7.99
N THR A 118 3.41 5.82 -9.22
CA THR A 118 4.55 5.88 -10.13
C THR A 118 4.81 7.30 -10.63
N HIS A 119 3.75 8.04 -10.98
CA HIS A 119 3.85 9.47 -11.29
C HIS A 119 4.29 10.27 -10.08
N LEU A 120 3.77 9.93 -8.89
CA LEU A 120 4.19 10.55 -7.63
C LEU A 120 5.70 10.40 -7.43
N ILE A 121 6.27 9.20 -7.56
CA ILE A 121 7.73 8.96 -7.46
C ILE A 121 8.57 9.88 -8.37
N ARG A 122 7.99 10.39 -9.46
CA ARG A 122 8.64 11.27 -10.45
C ARG A 122 8.32 12.76 -10.25
N ASP A 123 7.64 13.12 -9.18
CA ASP A 123 7.12 14.47 -8.95
C ASP A 123 6.13 14.95 -10.06
N GLU A 124 5.52 14.01 -10.79
CA GLU A 124 4.51 14.26 -11.84
C GLU A 124 3.11 14.37 -11.19
N PHE A 125 2.89 15.45 -10.43
CA PHE A 125 1.74 15.58 -9.54
C PHE A 125 0.38 15.61 -10.23
N ASP A 126 0.26 16.30 -11.36
CA ASP A 126 -1.01 16.41 -12.08
C ASP A 126 -1.43 15.06 -12.67
N GLU A 127 -0.47 14.33 -13.23
CA GLU A 127 -0.65 12.96 -13.73
C GLU A 127 -0.98 11.99 -12.59
N ALA A 128 -0.32 12.13 -11.43
CA ALA A 128 -0.62 11.33 -10.26
C ALA A 128 -2.08 11.51 -9.80
N ILE A 129 -2.53 12.77 -9.67
CA ILE A 129 -3.91 13.11 -9.31
C ILE A 129 -4.90 12.56 -10.33
N ALA A 130 -4.61 12.70 -11.63
CA ALA A 130 -5.48 12.18 -12.69
C ALA A 130 -5.68 10.66 -12.57
N ARG A 131 -4.57 9.90 -12.40
CA ARG A 131 -4.63 8.45 -12.22
C ARG A 131 -5.38 8.05 -10.94
N PHE A 132 -5.15 8.73 -9.82
CA PHE A 132 -5.89 8.44 -8.59
C PHE A 132 -7.40 8.68 -8.76
N ASN A 133 -7.80 9.76 -9.45
CA ASN A 133 -9.21 10.02 -9.73
C ASN A 133 -9.85 8.94 -10.61
N GLU A 134 -9.16 8.45 -11.64
CA GLU A 134 -9.65 7.32 -12.44
C GLU A 134 -9.79 6.04 -11.62
N GLY A 135 -8.82 5.77 -10.72
CA GLY A 135 -8.91 4.65 -9.79
C GLY A 135 -10.12 4.75 -8.87
N ILE A 136 -10.37 5.93 -8.27
CA ILE A 136 -11.53 6.20 -7.42
C ILE A 136 -12.84 5.98 -8.20
N ALA A 137 -12.89 6.40 -9.47
CA ALA A 137 -14.10 6.32 -10.29
C ALA A 137 -14.52 4.89 -10.64
N VAL A 138 -13.58 3.93 -10.68
CA VAL A 138 -13.85 2.54 -11.08
C VAL A 138 -13.81 1.54 -9.92
N ASN A 139 -13.33 1.94 -8.75
CA ASN A 139 -13.12 1.04 -7.63
C ASN A 139 -14.39 0.88 -6.78
N GLU A 140 -15.13 -0.18 -7.07
CA GLU A 140 -16.24 -0.67 -6.24
C GLU A 140 -15.81 -1.84 -5.32
N GLU A 141 -14.67 -2.48 -5.62
CA GLU A 141 -14.22 -3.70 -4.95
C GLU A 141 -13.59 -3.43 -3.57
N ASN A 142 -12.79 -2.36 -3.45
CA ASN A 142 -12.13 -2.01 -2.20
C ASN A 142 -12.26 -0.52 -1.89
N PRO A 143 -13.41 -0.06 -1.36
CA PRO A 143 -13.67 1.35 -1.09
C PRO A 143 -12.67 2.01 -0.14
N ALA A 144 -12.00 1.25 0.74
CA ALA A 144 -10.99 1.79 1.63
C ALA A 144 -9.83 2.45 0.85
N LEU A 145 -9.41 1.85 -0.27
CA LEU A 145 -8.36 2.43 -1.12
C LEU A 145 -8.79 3.73 -1.79
N ASN A 146 -10.09 4.02 -1.93
CA ASN A 146 -10.54 5.32 -2.42
C ASN A 146 -10.22 6.43 -1.42
N GLY A 147 -10.35 6.14 -0.13
CA GLY A 147 -9.94 7.04 0.94
C GLY A 147 -8.43 7.29 0.94
N ASP A 148 -7.63 6.24 0.73
CA ASP A 148 -6.17 6.36 0.63
C ASP A 148 -5.74 7.21 -0.57
N MET A 149 -6.34 6.97 -1.75
CA MET A 149 -6.10 7.80 -2.94
C MET A 149 -6.49 9.27 -2.72
N GLN A 150 -7.63 9.53 -2.07
CA GLN A 150 -8.05 10.90 -1.72
C GLN A 150 -7.13 11.57 -0.71
N LEU A 151 -6.58 10.82 0.24
CA LEU A 151 -5.59 11.34 1.19
C LEU A 151 -4.32 11.77 0.45
N ILE A 152 -3.80 10.92 -0.46
CA ILE A 152 -2.62 11.24 -1.26
C ILE A 152 -2.89 12.48 -2.14
N ILE A 153 -4.04 12.57 -2.82
CA ILE A 153 -4.41 13.75 -3.63
C ILE A 153 -4.35 15.04 -2.79
N ARG A 154 -4.93 15.02 -1.58
CA ARG A 154 -4.91 16.19 -0.68
C ARG A 154 -3.49 16.59 -0.29
N GLN A 155 -2.65 15.63 0.07
CA GLN A 155 -1.27 15.90 0.44
C GLN A 155 -0.43 16.43 -0.73
N ILE A 156 -0.65 15.95 -1.96
CA ILE A 156 -0.04 16.53 -3.16
C ILE A 156 -0.41 18.01 -3.27
N GLY A 157 -1.70 18.34 -3.11
CA GLY A 157 -2.17 19.73 -3.14
C GLY A 157 -1.54 20.59 -2.05
N ASP A 158 -1.41 20.06 -0.82
CA ASP A 158 -0.75 20.75 0.29
C ASP A 158 0.72 21.06 -0.03
N VAL A 159 1.42 20.12 -0.68
CA VAL A 159 2.82 20.30 -1.09
C VAL A 159 2.97 21.27 -2.25
N GLN A 160 2.13 21.19 -3.28
CA GLN A 160 2.13 22.16 -4.37
C GLN A 160 1.88 23.59 -3.86
N ASN A 161 0.95 23.75 -2.91
CA ASN A 161 0.69 25.05 -2.27
C ASN A 161 1.89 25.55 -1.46
N ALA A 162 2.53 24.68 -0.67
CA ALA A 162 3.71 25.03 0.11
C ALA A 162 4.89 25.46 -0.78
N VAL A 163 5.14 24.71 -1.86
CA VAL A 163 6.19 25.04 -2.83
C VAL A 163 5.90 26.37 -3.54
N ALA A 164 4.64 26.65 -3.89
CA ALA A 164 4.27 27.93 -4.49
C ALA A 164 4.53 29.10 -3.52
N SER A 165 4.16 28.95 -2.24
CA SER A 165 4.42 29.99 -1.23
C SER A 165 5.92 30.19 -0.93
N ASP A 166 6.71 29.11 -0.94
CA ASP A 166 8.14 29.18 -0.69
C ASP A 166 8.90 29.72 -1.91
N ALA A 167 8.46 29.42 -3.13
CA ALA A 167 9.03 29.99 -4.36
C ALA A 167 8.77 31.51 -4.48
N GLU A 168 7.64 32.00 -3.96
CA GLU A 168 7.39 33.43 -3.80
C GLU A 168 8.32 34.09 -2.74
N ALA A 169 8.83 33.31 -1.78
CA ALA A 169 9.67 33.78 -0.67
C ALA A 169 11.19 33.58 -0.88
N ALA A 170 11.60 32.65 -1.76
CA ALA A 170 12.99 32.23 -1.94
C ALA A 170 13.43 32.29 -3.42
N GLU A 171 14.03 33.41 -3.82
CA GLU A 171 14.89 33.45 -5.01
C GLU A 171 16.20 32.68 -4.71
N GLY A 172 16.24 31.39 -5.06
CA GLY A 172 17.47 30.62 -5.16
C GLY A 172 17.71 29.65 -4.00
N GLY A 173 17.24 28.42 -4.17
CA GLY A 173 17.60 27.29 -3.31
C GLY A 173 17.16 25.97 -3.91
N ASP A 174 18.06 24.99 -3.86
CA ASP A 174 17.89 23.63 -4.39
C ASP A 174 16.72 22.92 -3.67
N THR A 175 15.62 22.66 -4.37
CA THR A 175 14.41 22.10 -3.76
C THR A 175 14.56 20.59 -3.62
N ALA A 176 14.61 20.10 -2.37
CA ALA A 176 14.47 18.68 -2.07
C ALA A 176 13.20 18.13 -2.75
N SER A 177 13.27 16.91 -3.32
CA SER A 177 12.13 16.30 -4.02
C SER A 177 10.90 16.31 -3.11
N ALA A 178 9.83 16.94 -3.62
CA ALA A 178 8.56 17.10 -2.93
C ALA A 178 7.93 15.74 -2.59
N THR A 179 8.22 14.71 -3.38
CA THR A 179 7.89 13.32 -3.05
C THR A 179 8.63 12.78 -1.84
N SER A 180 9.90 13.12 -1.63
CA SER A 180 10.60 12.73 -0.40
C SER A 180 9.95 13.37 0.84
N PHE A 181 9.44 14.59 0.72
CA PHE A 181 8.69 15.26 1.79
C PHE A 181 7.35 14.58 2.06
N LEU A 182 6.63 14.16 1.02
CA LEU A 182 5.40 13.38 1.15
C LEU A 182 5.64 12.03 1.82
N LEU A 183 6.69 11.29 1.41
CA LEU A 183 7.04 10.00 1.98
C LEU A 183 7.51 10.09 3.44
N ASP A 184 8.20 11.16 3.83
CA ASP A 184 8.52 11.45 5.24
C ASP A 184 7.24 11.57 6.09
N GLN A 185 6.18 12.19 5.56
CA GLN A 185 4.90 12.29 6.26
C GLN A 185 4.17 10.94 6.39
N PHE A 186 4.33 10.05 5.41
CA PHE A 186 3.78 8.70 5.46
C PHE A 186 4.53 7.76 6.42
N SER A 187 5.84 7.90 6.52
CA SER A 187 6.71 7.01 7.29
C SER A 187 6.77 7.33 8.79
N GLY A 188 6.23 8.49 9.20
CA GLY A 188 6.31 8.95 10.59
C GLY A 188 7.73 9.20 11.09
N GLN A 189 8.73 9.19 10.20
CA GLN A 189 10.11 9.48 10.58
C GLN A 189 10.26 10.99 10.82
N LYS A 190 10.40 11.37 12.09
CA LYS A 190 10.99 12.66 12.43
C LYS A 190 12.37 12.74 11.78
N ARG A 191 12.56 13.74 10.93
CA ARG A 191 13.91 14.13 10.46
C ARG A 191 14.83 14.27 11.68
N PRO A 192 16.02 13.65 11.68
CA PRO A 192 17.01 13.97 12.70
C PRO A 192 17.38 15.46 12.56
N ASN A 193 17.33 16.18 13.68
CA ASN A 193 17.83 17.55 13.81
C ASN A 193 19.31 17.65 13.41
#